data_AF-A0A1I6G5E4-F1
#
_entry.id   AF-A0A1I6G5E4-F1
#
_cell.length_a   1.000
_cell.length_b   1.000
_cell.length_c   1.000
_cell.angle_alpha   90.00
_cell.angle_beta   90.00
_cell.angle_gamma   90.00
#
_symmetry.space_group_name_H-M   'P 1'
#
loop_
_entity.id
_entity.type
_entity.pdbx_description
1 polymer ?
#
loop_
_entity_poly.entity_id
_entity_poly.type
_entity_poly.pdbx_seq_one_letter_code
_entity_poly.pdbx_strand_id
1 'polypeptide(L)'
;MPSPFAVLASPIGSVLDRVRDGFDSPRAGTVAVAMLVVVTIGTSLGIVALGGVFDATVDQRITVDNPDRPPESTCETFGDEPGSMFAEECGEPARIEVDAGTELRDAATGLIHYGLLGVPLWWALFAVALHVGARVAGGSGSVGDSFVIAGWAIGAELLRLVAGLAGIWYALSNAAISGSTGEAVASDVVAAITGATGPLLVASAVAIAVQWVIVVGGLEAEYDLGRGAAAGVATFFAVPSLLLAAV
;
A
#
# COMPACT_ATOMS: atom_id res chain seq x y z
N MET A 1 -37.18 -23.88 -11.83
CA MET A 1 -35.90 -24.33 -11.24
C MET A 1 -35.21 -23.09 -10.68
N PRO A 2 -34.86 -23.03 -9.39
CA PRO A 2 -34.08 -21.91 -8.87
C PRO A 2 -32.75 -21.86 -9.61
N SER A 3 -32.34 -20.67 -10.04
CA SER A 3 -31.06 -20.53 -10.76
C SER A 3 -29.91 -20.85 -9.80
N PRO A 4 -28.82 -21.48 -10.26
CA PRO A 4 -27.65 -21.72 -9.43
C PRO A 4 -27.05 -20.42 -8.86
N PHE A 5 -27.30 -19.29 -9.52
CA PHE A 5 -26.94 -17.95 -9.04
C PHE A 5 -27.76 -17.50 -7.82
N ALA A 6 -29.00 -17.98 -7.64
CA ALA A 6 -29.84 -17.63 -6.51
C ALA A 6 -29.26 -18.16 -5.17
N VAL A 7 -28.56 -19.30 -5.21
CA VAL A 7 -27.90 -19.90 -4.04
C VAL A 7 -26.65 -19.12 -3.62
N LEU A 8 -25.91 -18.56 -4.58
CA LEU A 8 -24.78 -17.66 -4.32
C LEU A 8 -25.20 -16.24 -3.93
N ALA A 9 -26.36 -15.78 -4.40
CA ALA A 9 -26.87 -14.43 -4.13
C ALA A 9 -27.41 -14.26 -2.71
N SER A 10 -28.00 -15.32 -2.13
CA SER A 10 -28.56 -15.28 -0.77
C SER A 10 -27.56 -14.89 0.33
N PRO A 11 -26.33 -15.46 0.41
CA PRO A 11 -25.35 -15.06 1.41
C PRO A 11 -24.83 -13.63 1.18
N ILE A 12 -24.63 -13.22 -0.07
CA ILE A 12 -24.17 -11.85 -0.39
C ILE A 12 -25.23 -10.82 0.02
N GLY A 13 -26.52 -11.10 -0.25
CA GLY A 13 -27.63 -10.27 0.19
C GLY A 13 -27.64 -10.08 1.71
N SER A 14 -27.51 -11.18 2.47
CA SER A 14 -27.46 -11.13 3.93
C SER A 14 -26.26 -10.34 4.47
N VAL A 15 -25.09 -10.42 3.82
CA VAL A 15 -23.91 -9.65 4.21
C VAL A 15 -24.11 -8.17 3.92
N LEU A 16 -24.64 -7.83 2.74
CA LEU A 16 -24.98 -6.44 2.38
C LEU A 16 -25.95 -5.82 3.37
N ASP A 17 -27.00 -6.56 3.75
CA ASP A 17 -27.99 -6.09 4.71
C ASP A 17 -27.35 -5.84 6.08
N ARG A 18 -26.49 -6.76 6.56
CA ARG A 18 -25.76 -6.58 7.82
C ARG A 18 -24.82 -5.38 7.80
N VAL A 19 -24.16 -5.13 6.67
CA VAL A 19 -23.28 -3.97 6.51
C VAL A 19 -24.09 -2.69 6.53
N ARG A 20 -25.22 -2.65 5.81
CA ARG A 20 -26.16 -1.53 5.82
C ARG A 20 -26.64 -1.22 7.23
N ASP A 21 -27.08 -2.23 7.99
CA ASP A 21 -27.50 -2.08 9.39
C ASP A 21 -26.38 -1.50 10.29
N GLY A 22 -25.11 -1.75 9.93
CA GLY A 22 -23.94 -1.20 10.63
C GLY A 22 -23.81 0.33 10.48
N PHE A 23 -24.18 0.87 9.32
CA PHE A 23 -24.18 2.31 9.04
C PHE A 23 -25.29 3.04 9.79
N ASP A 24 -26.44 2.39 10.01
CA ASP A 24 -27.55 2.94 10.81
C ASP A 24 -27.19 3.10 12.31
N SER A 25 -26.05 2.55 12.75
CA SER A 25 -25.62 2.69 14.14
C SER A 25 -25.10 4.11 14.44
N PRO A 26 -25.36 4.66 15.64
CA PRO A 26 -24.88 5.99 16.03
C PRO A 26 -23.34 6.08 16.15
N ARG A 27 -22.64 4.94 16.02
CA ARG A 27 -21.17 4.86 16.11
C ARG A 27 -20.50 4.77 14.74
N ALA A 28 -21.24 4.73 13.63
CA ALA A 28 -20.69 4.52 12.29
C ALA A 28 -19.55 5.49 11.95
N GLY A 29 -19.72 6.78 12.25
CA GLY A 29 -18.66 7.78 12.07
C GLY A 29 -17.44 7.58 12.97
N THR A 30 -17.64 7.14 14.23
CA THR A 30 -16.51 6.83 15.14
C THR A 30 -15.71 5.65 14.63
N VAL A 31 -16.38 4.61 14.13
CA VAL A 31 -15.72 3.44 13.52
C VAL A 31 -14.92 3.86 12.28
N ALA A 32 -15.49 4.71 11.42
CA ALA A 32 -14.80 5.22 10.23
C ALA A 32 -13.49 5.94 10.57
N VAL A 33 -13.51 6.84 11.55
CA VAL A 33 -12.32 7.57 12.01
C VAL A 33 -11.31 6.62 12.66
N ALA A 34 -11.78 5.68 13.49
CA ALA A 34 -10.90 4.69 14.12
C ALA A 34 -10.20 3.82 13.07
N MET A 35 -10.93 3.35 12.05
CA MET A 35 -10.34 2.59 10.94
C MET A 35 -9.32 3.40 10.16
N LEU A 36 -9.60 4.68 9.87
CA LEU A 36 -8.63 5.56 9.24
C LEU A 36 -7.32 5.66 10.04
N VAL A 37 -7.43 5.89 11.36
CA VAL A 37 -6.25 5.98 12.24
C VAL A 37 -5.49 4.66 12.27
N VAL A 38 -6.20 3.54 12.43
CA VAL A 38 -5.58 2.20 12.47
C VAL A 38 -4.89 1.88 11.17
N VAL A 39 -5.49 2.17 10.01
CA VAL A 39 -4.87 1.92 8.70
C VAL A 39 -3.69 2.85 8.48
N THR A 40 -3.79 4.12 8.85
CA THR A 40 -2.67 5.07 8.71
C THR A 40 -1.45 4.59 9.49
N ILE A 41 -1.64 4.26 10.77
CA ILE A 41 -0.57 3.74 11.64
C ILE A 41 -0.10 2.37 11.12
N GLY A 42 -1.03 1.49 10.77
CA GLY A 42 -0.76 0.14 10.28
C GLY A 42 0.10 0.16 9.02
N THR A 43 -0.21 1.01 8.05
CA THR A 43 0.57 1.17 6.82
C THR A 43 1.97 1.71 7.12
N SER A 44 2.11 2.73 7.98
CA SER A 44 3.44 3.22 8.39
C SER A 44 4.28 2.15 9.10
N LEU A 45 3.67 1.38 10.00
CA LEU A 45 4.34 0.24 10.63
C LEU A 45 4.65 -0.88 9.63
N GLY A 46 3.81 -1.06 8.62
CA GLY A 46 4.05 -2.01 7.53
C GLY A 46 5.26 -1.61 6.69
N ILE A 47 5.47 -0.32 6.42
CA ILE A 47 6.67 0.18 5.74
C ILE A 47 7.92 -0.13 6.57
N VAL A 48 7.87 0.11 7.89
CA VAL A 48 8.97 -0.25 8.80
C VAL A 48 9.21 -1.77 8.80
N ALA A 49 8.14 -2.56 8.86
CA ALA A 49 8.23 -4.02 8.82
C ALA A 49 8.83 -4.51 7.50
N LEU A 50 8.48 -3.89 6.37
CA LEU A 50 9.07 -4.19 5.07
C LEU A 50 10.57 -3.91 5.05
N GLY A 51 11.02 -2.79 5.63
CA GLY A 51 12.44 -2.53 5.82
C GLY A 51 13.12 -3.63 6.64
N GLY A 52 12.49 -4.08 7.74
CA GLY A 52 12.98 -5.21 8.52
C GLY A 52 12.99 -6.55 7.75
N VAL A 53 12.06 -6.75 6.80
CA VAL A 53 12.06 -7.91 5.91
C VAL A 53 13.28 -7.87 4.98
N PHE A 54 13.59 -6.72 4.37
CA PHE A 54 14.77 -6.60 3.51
C PHE A 54 16.06 -6.87 4.29
N ASP A 55 16.22 -6.23 5.44
CA ASP A 55 17.36 -6.41 6.35
C ASP A 55 17.54 -7.88 6.77
N ALA A 56 16.44 -8.60 7.01
CA ALA A 56 16.49 -9.99 7.46
C ALA A 56 16.67 -11.03 6.33
N THR A 57 16.40 -10.67 5.07
CA THR A 57 16.34 -11.63 3.95
C THR A 57 17.34 -11.36 2.83
N VAL A 58 17.89 -10.16 2.74
CA VAL A 58 18.86 -9.77 1.71
C VAL A 58 20.25 -9.66 2.34
N ASP A 59 20.90 -10.82 2.53
CA ASP A 59 22.24 -10.92 3.11
C ASP A 59 23.31 -10.87 2.00
N GLN A 60 23.45 -9.71 1.34
CA GLN A 60 24.44 -9.48 0.28
C GLN A 60 25.26 -8.23 0.54
N ARG A 61 26.56 -8.35 0.30
CA ARG A 61 27.52 -7.23 0.37
C ARG A 61 27.72 -6.69 -1.04
N ILE A 62 27.40 -5.42 -1.24
CA ILE A 62 27.58 -4.74 -2.53
C ILE A 62 28.64 -3.65 -2.40
N THR A 63 29.43 -3.49 -3.45
CA THR A 63 30.44 -2.43 -3.53
C THR A 63 29.80 -1.17 -4.09
N VAL A 64 29.80 -0.08 -3.32
CA VAL A 64 29.26 1.24 -3.70
C VAL A 64 30.32 2.33 -3.65
N ASP A 65 30.07 3.47 -4.27
CA ASP A 65 30.92 4.66 -4.09
C ASP A 65 30.85 5.15 -2.65
N ASN A 66 31.99 5.54 -2.10
CA ASN A 66 32.05 6.06 -0.74
C ASN A 66 31.43 7.47 -0.70
N PRO A 67 30.26 7.67 -0.05
CA PRO A 67 29.62 8.98 0.01
C PRO A 67 30.41 9.99 0.86
N ASP A 68 31.28 9.50 1.74
CA ASP A 68 32.11 10.34 2.61
C ASP A 68 33.36 10.87 1.89
N ARG A 69 33.68 10.33 0.70
CA ARG A 69 34.79 10.82 -0.13
C ARG A 69 34.27 11.85 -1.15
N PRO A 70 34.92 13.04 -1.26
CA PRO A 70 34.60 14.01 -2.30
C PRO A 70 34.72 13.43 -3.72
N PRO A 71 34.01 14.00 -4.71
CA PRO A 71 34.13 13.58 -6.10
C PRO A 71 35.58 13.67 -6.59
N GLU A 72 35.99 12.77 -7.48
CA GLU A 72 37.38 12.70 -7.95
C GLU A 72 37.88 14.03 -8.52
N SER A 73 37.03 14.78 -9.22
CA SER A 73 37.37 16.13 -9.72
C SER A 73 37.69 17.14 -8.61
N THR A 74 37.09 16.97 -7.43
CA THR A 74 37.36 17.80 -6.25
C THR A 74 38.68 17.39 -5.60
N CYS A 75 38.94 16.09 -5.49
CA CYS A 75 40.20 15.56 -4.97
C CYS A 75 41.39 15.87 -5.89
N GLU A 76 41.24 15.81 -7.21
CA GLU A 76 42.28 16.23 -8.16
C GLU A 76 42.59 17.73 -8.08
N THR A 77 41.60 18.56 -7.73
CA THR A 77 41.76 20.02 -7.67
C THR A 77 42.31 20.49 -6.32
N PHE A 78 41.90 19.86 -5.22
CA PHE A 78 42.14 20.35 -3.85
C PHE A 78 42.76 19.32 -2.90
N GLY A 79 42.93 18.06 -3.32
CA GLY A 79 43.39 16.97 -2.46
C GLY A 79 44.89 17.02 -2.14
N ASP A 80 45.69 17.54 -3.06
CA ASP A 80 47.15 17.66 -2.88
C ASP A 80 47.58 18.99 -2.22
N GLU A 81 46.64 19.90 -1.94
CA GLU A 81 46.94 21.19 -1.33
C GLU A 81 47.18 21.05 0.19
N PRO A 82 48.38 21.39 0.70
CA PRO A 82 48.66 21.30 2.13
C PRO A 82 47.76 22.24 2.94
N GLY A 83 46.93 21.69 3.82
CA GLY A 83 45.96 22.45 4.63
C GLY A 83 44.56 22.58 4.02
N SER A 84 44.31 21.88 2.91
CA SER A 84 42.97 21.69 2.34
C SER A 84 42.05 21.00 3.34
N MET A 85 40.82 21.49 3.44
CA MET A 85 39.75 20.88 4.25
C MET A 85 39.26 19.53 3.69
N PHE A 86 39.78 19.10 2.54
CA PHE A 86 39.41 17.86 1.85
C PHE A 86 40.55 16.84 1.78
N ALA A 87 41.75 17.20 2.30
CA ALA A 87 42.93 16.34 2.20
C ALA A 87 42.79 15.04 3.00
N GLU A 88 42.07 15.08 4.13
CA GLU A 88 41.74 13.89 4.90
C GLU A 88 40.72 13.03 4.13
N GLU A 89 39.57 13.59 3.72
CA GLU A 89 38.50 12.82 3.06
C GLU A 89 38.88 12.29 1.66
N CYS A 90 39.85 12.90 0.97
CA CYS A 90 40.39 12.37 -0.28
C CYS A 90 41.32 11.15 -0.09
N GLY A 91 41.74 10.88 1.15
CA GLY A 91 42.51 9.70 1.54
C GLY A 91 41.66 8.44 1.73
N GLU A 92 40.35 8.58 1.92
CA GLU A 92 39.42 7.47 2.05
C GLU A 92 39.32 6.62 0.77
N PRO A 93 38.99 5.32 0.89
CA PRO A 93 38.80 4.47 -0.28
C PRO A 93 37.64 4.98 -1.14
N ALA A 94 37.82 4.96 -2.47
CA ALA A 94 36.79 5.39 -3.42
C ALA A 94 35.54 4.50 -3.41
N ARG A 95 35.70 3.23 -3.05
CA ARG A 95 34.62 2.24 -2.99
C ARG A 95 34.60 1.56 -1.63
N ILE A 96 33.42 1.37 -1.07
CA ILE A 96 33.18 0.65 0.18
C ILE A 96 32.19 -0.48 -0.04
N GLU A 97 32.27 -1.51 0.80
CA GLU A 97 31.29 -2.59 0.82
C GLU A 97 30.20 -2.27 1.85
N VAL A 98 28.96 -2.20 1.38
CA VAL A 98 27.77 -1.98 2.21
C VAL A 98 26.86 -3.20 2.20
N ASP A 99 26.07 -3.34 3.27
CA ASP A 99 25.04 -4.36 3.38
C ASP A 99 23.80 -3.91 2.59
N ALA A 100 23.43 -4.69 1.57
CA ALA A 100 22.32 -4.34 0.70
C ALA A 100 20.95 -4.39 1.43
N GLY A 101 20.80 -5.27 2.42
CA GLY A 101 19.59 -5.36 3.24
C GLY A 101 19.39 -4.12 4.10
N THR A 102 20.47 -3.64 4.72
CA THR A 102 20.46 -2.39 5.51
C THR A 102 20.15 -1.18 4.64
N GLU A 103 20.77 -1.07 3.45
CA GLU A 103 20.51 0.04 2.53
C GLU A 103 19.04 0.05 2.06
N LEU A 104 18.49 -1.12 1.71
CA LEU A 104 17.08 -1.26 1.34
C LEU A 104 16.14 -0.93 2.51
N ARG A 105 16.52 -1.26 3.74
CA ARG A 105 15.77 -0.90 4.94
C ARG A 105 15.75 0.61 5.15
N ASP A 106 16.89 1.28 5.01
CA ASP A 106 16.97 2.73 5.18
C ASP A 106 16.17 3.45 4.08
N ALA A 107 16.26 2.97 2.83
CA ALA A 107 15.43 3.45 1.74
C ALA A 107 13.92 3.24 2.03
N ALA A 108 13.52 2.06 2.52
CA ALA A 108 12.13 1.77 2.85
C ALA A 108 11.62 2.65 4.01
N THR A 109 12.41 2.82 5.08
CA THR A 109 12.01 3.66 6.22
C THR A 109 11.94 5.14 5.86
N GLY A 110 12.71 5.59 4.87
CA GLY A 110 12.55 6.90 4.25
C GLY A 110 11.13 7.15 3.72
N LEU A 111 10.37 6.10 3.40
CA LEU A 111 9.01 6.19 2.86
C LEU A 111 7.91 6.23 3.93
N ILE A 112 8.22 6.20 5.23
CA ILE A 112 7.21 6.18 6.32
C ILE A 112 6.17 7.32 6.18
N HIS A 113 6.61 8.48 5.70
CA HIS A 113 5.77 9.65 5.49
C HIS A 113 4.64 9.41 4.46
N TYR A 114 4.84 8.52 3.48
CA TYR A 114 3.79 8.10 2.56
C TYR A 114 2.67 7.33 3.27
N GLY A 115 2.98 6.53 4.29
CA GLY A 115 1.95 5.90 5.12
C GLY A 115 1.15 6.94 5.92
N LEU A 116 1.84 7.90 6.55
CA LEU A 116 1.24 8.89 7.42
C LEU A 116 0.36 9.91 6.67
N LEU A 117 0.81 10.35 5.49
CA LEU A 117 0.13 11.39 4.71
C LEU A 117 -0.66 10.82 3.54
N GLY A 118 -0.16 9.76 2.91
CA GLY A 118 -0.79 9.14 1.75
C GLY A 118 -2.12 8.47 2.10
N VAL A 119 -2.22 7.79 3.25
CA VAL A 119 -3.47 7.12 3.66
C VAL A 119 -4.61 8.15 3.88
N PRO A 120 -4.45 9.21 4.69
CA PRO A 120 -5.51 10.22 4.84
C PRO A 120 -5.82 10.97 3.55
N LEU A 121 -4.81 11.27 2.73
CA LEU A 121 -5.01 11.97 1.46
C LEU A 121 -5.81 11.10 0.48
N TRP A 122 -5.46 9.82 0.36
CA TRP A 122 -6.17 8.87 -0.50
C TRP A 122 -7.59 8.61 -0.01
N TRP A 123 -7.78 8.48 1.30
CA TRP A 123 -9.10 8.38 1.92
C TRP A 123 -9.99 9.59 1.57
N ALA A 124 -9.45 10.81 1.68
CA ALA A 124 -10.19 12.01 1.34
C ALA A 124 -10.53 12.09 -0.16
N LEU A 125 -9.58 11.75 -1.03
CA LEU A 125 -9.79 11.71 -2.48
C LEU A 125 -10.89 10.70 -2.84
N PHE A 126 -10.82 9.49 -2.28
CA PHE A 126 -11.81 8.45 -2.51
C PHE A 126 -13.20 8.86 -1.99
N ALA A 127 -13.29 9.46 -0.79
CA ALA A 127 -14.54 9.95 -0.24
C ALA A 127 -15.18 11.02 -1.15
N VAL A 128 -14.39 11.98 -1.65
CA VAL A 128 -14.89 13.01 -2.58
C VAL A 128 -15.34 12.38 -3.90
N ALA A 129 -14.56 11.47 -4.48
CA ALA A 129 -14.94 10.78 -5.70
C ALA A 129 -16.22 9.95 -5.52
N LEU A 130 -16.35 9.27 -4.38
CA LEU A 130 -17.53 8.50 -4.02
C LEU A 130 -18.75 9.41 -3.87
N HIS A 131 -18.61 10.58 -3.23
CA HIS A 131 -19.69 11.57 -3.13
C HIS A 131 -20.19 11.98 -4.51
N VAL A 132 -19.27 12.32 -5.42
CA VAL A 132 -19.61 12.69 -6.81
C VAL A 132 -20.33 11.53 -7.51
N GLY A 133 -19.81 10.30 -7.41
CA GLY A 133 -20.42 9.12 -8.02
C GLY A 133 -21.83 8.85 -7.50
N ALA A 134 -22.03 8.95 -6.18
CA ALA A 134 -23.33 8.76 -5.55
C ALA A 134 -24.34 9.84 -5.96
N ARG A 135 -23.91 11.11 -6.05
CA ARG A 135 -24.76 12.22 -6.51
C ARG A 135 -25.15 12.09 -7.98
N VAL A 136 -24.23 11.66 -8.85
CA VAL A 136 -24.52 11.38 -10.27
C VAL A 136 -25.53 10.23 -10.40
N ALA A 137 -25.49 9.25 -9.50
CA ALA A 137 -26.44 8.15 -9.43
C ALA A 137 -27.80 8.52 -8.81
N GLY A 138 -28.00 9.79 -8.41
CA GLY A 138 -29.27 10.29 -7.85
C GLY A 138 -29.40 10.18 -6.33
N GLY A 139 -28.32 9.87 -5.61
CA GLY A 139 -28.33 9.74 -4.15
C GLY A 139 -28.43 11.08 -3.43
N SER A 140 -28.99 11.07 -2.23
CA SER A 140 -29.33 12.30 -1.46
C SER A 140 -28.38 12.62 -0.29
N GLY A 141 -27.37 11.78 -0.05
CA GLY A 141 -26.43 11.91 1.07
C GLY A 141 -25.50 13.13 1.04
N SER A 142 -24.87 13.37 2.18
CA SER A 142 -23.91 14.45 2.44
C SER A 142 -22.47 14.01 2.14
N VAL A 143 -21.57 14.97 1.96
CA VAL A 143 -20.13 14.67 1.78
C VAL A 143 -19.57 13.91 2.99
N GLY A 144 -20.03 14.24 4.20
CA GLY A 144 -19.61 13.56 5.44
C GLY A 144 -19.90 12.08 5.40
N ASP A 145 -21.03 11.68 4.82
CA ASP A 145 -21.42 10.28 4.74
C ASP A 145 -20.49 9.49 3.81
N SER A 146 -19.98 10.12 2.74
CA SER A 146 -18.92 9.49 1.92
C SER A 146 -17.63 9.27 2.68
N PHE A 147 -17.25 10.17 3.60
CA PHE A 147 -16.09 9.96 4.46
C PHE A 147 -16.32 8.80 5.43
N VAL A 148 -17.55 8.62 5.93
CA VAL A 148 -17.92 7.47 6.77
C VAL A 148 -17.78 6.18 5.95
N ILE A 149 -18.40 6.09 4.77
CA ILE A 149 -18.31 4.92 3.89
C ILE A 149 -16.85 4.60 3.53
N ALA A 150 -16.08 5.61 3.13
CA ALA A 150 -14.67 5.47 2.80
C ALA A 150 -13.85 4.97 4.01
N GLY A 151 -14.15 5.45 5.21
CA GLY A 151 -13.46 5.02 6.43
C GLY A 151 -13.76 3.58 6.82
N TRP A 152 -14.96 3.07 6.53
CA TRP A 152 -15.23 1.64 6.70
C TRP A 152 -14.50 0.81 5.62
N ALA A 153 -14.54 1.25 4.37
CA ALA A 153 -13.93 0.53 3.25
C ALA A 153 -12.40 0.43 3.39
N ILE A 154 -11.75 1.46 3.96
CA ILE A 154 -10.29 1.47 4.13
C ILE A 154 -9.79 0.37 5.06
N GLY A 155 -10.64 -0.15 5.97
CA GLY A 155 -10.27 -1.26 6.85
C GLY A 155 -9.85 -2.53 6.09
N ALA A 156 -10.38 -2.74 4.89
CA ALA A 156 -9.98 -3.86 4.04
C ALA A 156 -8.53 -3.75 3.52
N GLU A 157 -7.93 -2.55 3.53
CA GLU A 157 -6.52 -2.36 3.16
C GLU A 157 -5.57 -3.05 4.14
N LEU A 158 -5.99 -3.29 5.39
CA LEU A 158 -5.18 -4.07 6.34
C LEU A 158 -4.98 -5.51 5.87
N LEU A 159 -5.99 -6.10 5.22
CA LEU A 159 -5.86 -7.45 4.65
C LEU A 159 -4.81 -7.46 3.55
N ARG A 160 -4.86 -6.47 2.65
CA ARG A 160 -3.90 -6.35 1.56
C ARG A 160 -2.49 -6.06 2.09
N LEU A 161 -2.36 -5.21 3.09
CA LEU A 161 -1.09 -4.90 3.75
C LEU A 161 -0.46 -6.16 4.36
N VAL A 162 -1.22 -6.93 5.16
CA VAL A 162 -0.74 -8.16 5.79
C VAL A 162 -0.35 -9.20 4.74
N ALA A 163 -1.19 -9.39 3.71
CA ALA A 163 -0.88 -10.30 2.61
C ALA A 163 0.36 -9.86 1.82
N GLY A 164 0.52 -8.55 1.58
CA GLY A 164 1.69 -7.94 0.95
C GLY A 164 2.96 -8.24 1.70
N LEU A 165 2.98 -7.95 3.01
CA LEU A 165 4.14 -8.21 3.86
C LEU A 165 4.48 -9.70 3.94
N ALA A 166 3.49 -10.56 4.16
CA ALA A 166 3.69 -12.00 4.23
C ALA A 166 4.17 -12.57 2.87
N GLY A 167 3.59 -12.10 1.77
CA GLY A 167 3.96 -12.52 0.42
C GLY A 167 5.38 -12.11 0.05
N ILE A 168 5.76 -10.86 0.33
CA ILE A 168 7.12 -10.35 0.08
C ILE A 168 8.13 -11.08 0.96
N TRP A 169 7.85 -11.21 2.27
CA TRP A 169 8.72 -11.95 3.17
C TRP A 169 8.94 -13.39 2.71
N TYR A 170 7.86 -14.08 2.34
CA TYR A 170 7.95 -15.44 1.81
C TYR A 170 8.75 -15.49 0.50
N ALA A 171 8.50 -14.58 -0.43
CA ALA A 171 9.19 -14.53 -1.71
C ALA A 171 10.69 -14.35 -1.54
N LEU A 172 11.10 -13.38 -0.70
CA LEU A 172 12.52 -13.10 -0.45
C LEU A 172 13.19 -14.20 0.36
N SER A 173 12.52 -14.77 1.35
CA SER A 173 13.06 -15.89 2.16
C SER A 173 13.33 -17.15 1.34
N ASN A 174 12.71 -17.29 0.16
CA ASN A 174 12.88 -18.43 -0.73
C ASN A 174 13.62 -18.08 -2.04
N ALA A 175 14.05 -16.83 -2.20
CA ALA A 175 14.77 -16.39 -3.38
C ALA A 175 16.28 -16.66 -3.25
N ALA A 176 16.91 -17.05 -4.35
CA ALA A 176 18.37 -17.11 -4.44
C ALA A 176 18.90 -15.74 -4.89
N ILE A 177 19.13 -14.85 -3.93
CA ILE A 177 19.75 -13.55 -4.21
C ILE A 177 21.27 -13.77 -4.26
N SER A 178 21.87 -13.51 -5.41
CA SER A 178 23.30 -13.80 -5.66
C SER A 178 24.06 -12.68 -6.36
N GLY A 179 23.39 -11.59 -6.71
CA GLY A 179 24.02 -10.39 -7.25
C GLY A 179 25.10 -9.82 -6.35
N SER A 180 26.22 -9.40 -6.95
CA SER A 180 27.35 -8.75 -6.27
C SER A 180 27.42 -7.24 -6.49
N THR A 181 26.47 -6.67 -7.23
CA THR A 181 26.29 -5.23 -7.45
C THR A 181 24.89 -4.80 -7.03
N GLY A 182 24.70 -3.51 -6.75
CA GLY A 182 23.40 -2.96 -6.38
C GLY A 182 22.32 -3.26 -7.43
N GLU A 183 22.63 -3.11 -8.72
CA GLU A 183 21.71 -3.40 -9.81
C GLU A 183 21.33 -4.88 -9.90
N ALA A 184 22.29 -5.77 -9.67
CA ALA A 184 22.05 -7.22 -9.69
C ALA A 184 21.16 -7.64 -8.52
N VAL A 185 21.44 -7.15 -7.31
CA VAL A 185 20.60 -7.41 -6.13
C VAL A 185 19.19 -6.83 -6.33
N ALA A 186 19.08 -5.60 -6.86
CA ALA A 186 17.78 -5.00 -7.16
C ALA A 186 16.99 -5.83 -8.17
N SER A 187 17.64 -6.34 -9.22
CA SER A 187 17.01 -7.23 -10.20
C SER A 187 16.52 -8.54 -9.56
N ASP A 188 17.32 -9.16 -8.71
CA ASP A 188 16.95 -10.40 -8.00
C ASP A 188 15.76 -10.18 -7.06
N VAL A 189 15.77 -9.07 -6.30
CA VAL A 189 14.67 -8.68 -5.40
C VAL A 189 13.38 -8.41 -6.18
N VAL A 190 13.46 -7.66 -7.28
CA VAL A 190 12.30 -7.40 -8.15
C VAL A 190 11.78 -8.70 -8.76
N ALA A 191 12.65 -9.59 -9.21
CA ALA A 191 12.25 -10.89 -9.75
C ALA A 191 11.56 -11.76 -8.69
N ALA A 192 12.06 -11.77 -7.46
CA ALA A 192 11.44 -12.49 -6.34
C ALA A 192 10.03 -11.95 -6.04
N ILE A 193 9.89 -10.63 -5.90
CA ILE A 193 8.61 -9.99 -5.58
C ILE A 193 7.60 -10.17 -6.71
N THR A 194 8.01 -10.03 -7.97
CA THR A 194 7.13 -10.26 -9.13
C THR A 194 6.70 -11.73 -9.27
N GLY A 195 7.49 -12.68 -8.74
CA GLY A 195 7.07 -14.06 -8.59
C GLY A 195 5.85 -14.24 -7.66
N ALA A 196 5.64 -13.32 -6.72
CA ALA A 196 4.51 -13.34 -5.78
C ALA A 196 3.25 -12.62 -6.28
N THR A 197 3.27 -12.04 -7.50
CA THR A 197 2.14 -11.26 -8.04
C THR A 197 0.82 -12.04 -8.05
N GLY A 198 0.84 -13.34 -8.40
CA GLY A 198 -0.38 -14.16 -8.45
C GLY A 198 -1.13 -14.24 -7.11
N PRO A 199 -0.50 -14.72 -6.02
CA PRO A 199 -1.10 -14.70 -4.68
C PRO A 199 -1.51 -13.30 -4.20
N LEU A 200 -0.69 -12.27 -4.45
CA LEU A 200 -0.99 -10.90 -4.05
C LEU A 200 -2.20 -10.31 -4.80
N LEU A 201 -2.39 -10.72 -6.05
CA LEU A 201 -3.58 -10.40 -6.84
C LEU A 201 -4.85 -11.01 -6.25
N VAL A 202 -4.79 -12.27 -5.81
CA VAL A 202 -5.92 -12.92 -5.13
C VAL A 202 -6.26 -12.19 -3.85
N ALA A 203 -5.27 -11.87 -3.01
CA ALA A 203 -5.48 -11.09 -1.80
C ALA A 203 -6.09 -9.71 -2.10
N SER A 204 -5.63 -9.05 -3.16
CA SER A 204 -6.15 -7.77 -3.60
C SER A 204 -7.59 -7.85 -4.09
N ALA A 205 -7.95 -8.90 -4.84
CA ALA A 205 -9.32 -9.13 -5.28
C ALA A 205 -10.27 -9.38 -4.09
N VAL A 206 -9.82 -10.13 -3.08
CA VAL A 206 -10.60 -10.32 -1.84
C VAL A 206 -10.80 -9.01 -1.10
N ALA A 207 -9.76 -8.20 -0.93
CA ALA A 207 -9.87 -6.89 -0.28
C ALA A 207 -10.83 -5.95 -1.05
N ILE A 208 -10.72 -5.89 -2.39
CA ILE A 208 -11.65 -5.13 -3.24
C ILE A 208 -13.09 -5.65 -3.11
N ALA A 209 -13.30 -6.96 -3.03
CA ALA A 209 -14.64 -7.51 -2.84
C ALA A 209 -15.24 -7.09 -1.50
N VAL A 210 -14.44 -7.09 -0.42
CA VAL A 210 -14.88 -6.58 0.90
C VAL A 210 -15.21 -5.09 0.81
N GLN A 211 -14.36 -4.29 0.18
CA GLN A 211 -14.60 -2.85 -0.04
C GLN A 211 -15.89 -2.61 -0.82
N TRP A 212 -16.10 -3.38 -1.88
CA TRP A 212 -17.29 -3.29 -2.71
C TRP A 212 -18.56 -3.51 -1.88
N VAL A 213 -18.59 -4.56 -1.05
CA VAL A 213 -19.73 -4.84 -0.16
C VAL A 213 -19.97 -3.68 0.80
N ILE A 214 -18.91 -3.12 1.41
CA ILE A 214 -19.00 -1.98 2.32
C ILE A 214 -19.55 -0.74 1.60
N VAL A 215 -19.02 -0.44 0.41
CA VAL A 215 -19.45 0.73 -0.37
C VAL A 215 -20.90 0.58 -0.81
N VAL A 216 -21.32 -0.60 -1.27
CA VAL A 216 -22.72 -0.83 -1.65
C VAL A 216 -23.65 -0.63 -0.46
N GLY A 217 -23.39 -1.29 0.67
CA GLY A 217 -24.24 -1.16 1.87
C GLY A 217 -24.28 0.27 2.42
N GLY A 218 -23.13 0.98 2.40
CA GLY A 218 -23.06 2.37 2.81
C GLY A 218 -23.82 3.33 1.89
N LEU A 219 -23.76 3.10 0.57
CA LEU A 219 -24.53 3.87 -0.41
C LEU A 219 -26.05 3.61 -0.29
N GLU A 220 -26.46 2.39 0.07
CA GLU A 220 -27.87 2.10 0.37
C GLU A 220 -28.35 2.78 1.67
N ALA A 221 -27.50 2.84 2.70
CA ALA A 221 -27.85 3.43 3.99
C ALA A 221 -27.87 4.96 3.95
N GLU A 222 -26.79 5.57 3.47
CA GLU A 222 -26.54 7.01 3.63
C GLU A 222 -26.99 7.86 2.44
N TYR A 223 -27.03 7.26 1.25
CA TYR A 223 -27.41 7.95 0.01
C TYR A 223 -28.79 7.57 -0.52
N ASP A 224 -29.48 6.64 0.16
CA ASP A 224 -30.79 6.09 -0.23
C ASP A 224 -30.81 5.58 -1.69
N LEU A 225 -29.66 5.06 -2.15
CA LEU A 225 -29.56 4.48 -3.48
C LEU A 225 -30.18 3.08 -3.51
N GLY A 226 -30.93 2.78 -4.56
CA GLY A 226 -31.33 1.41 -4.83
C GLY A 226 -30.11 0.52 -5.08
N ARG A 227 -30.15 -0.75 -4.63
CA ARG A 227 -29.05 -1.73 -4.71
C ARG A 227 -28.30 -1.75 -6.04
N GLY A 228 -29.03 -1.69 -7.16
CA GLY A 228 -28.44 -1.70 -8.50
C GLY A 228 -27.59 -0.46 -8.81
N ALA A 229 -28.05 0.72 -8.40
CA ALA A 229 -27.31 1.97 -8.57
C ALA A 229 -26.07 2.00 -7.65
N ALA A 230 -26.24 1.61 -6.38
CA ALA A 230 -25.14 1.49 -5.42
C ALA A 230 -24.06 0.51 -5.92
N ALA A 231 -24.47 -0.67 -6.39
CA ALA A 231 -23.58 -1.67 -7.01
C ALA A 231 -22.87 -1.13 -8.25
N GLY A 232 -23.56 -0.35 -9.09
CA GLY A 232 -22.97 0.30 -10.26
C GLY A 232 -21.85 1.27 -9.89
N VAL A 233 -22.10 2.15 -8.92
CA VAL A 233 -21.08 3.10 -8.41
C VAL A 233 -19.91 2.36 -7.78
N ALA A 234 -20.16 1.38 -6.92
CA ALA A 234 -19.09 0.60 -6.28
C ALA A 234 -18.22 -0.15 -7.31
N THR A 235 -18.85 -0.72 -8.35
CA THR A 235 -18.14 -1.43 -9.43
C THR A 235 -17.29 -0.48 -10.26
N PHE A 236 -17.76 0.73 -10.53
CA PHE A 236 -17.00 1.76 -11.24
C PHE A 236 -15.66 2.06 -10.56
N PHE A 237 -15.59 2.05 -9.23
CA PHE A 237 -14.34 2.23 -8.49
C PHE A 237 -13.53 0.93 -8.30
N ALA A 238 -14.21 -0.22 -8.16
CA ALA A 238 -13.57 -1.50 -7.98
C ALA A 238 -12.76 -1.96 -9.22
N VAL A 239 -13.26 -1.70 -10.43
CA VAL A 239 -12.59 -2.13 -11.67
C VAL A 239 -11.23 -1.47 -11.87
N PRO A 240 -11.09 -0.13 -11.82
CA PRO A 240 -9.77 0.51 -11.88
C PRO A 240 -8.83 0.05 -10.77
N SER A 241 -9.34 -0.13 -9.55
CA SER A 241 -8.54 -0.60 -8.42
C SER A 241 -7.97 -2.01 -8.66
N LEU A 242 -8.78 -2.90 -9.24
CA LEU A 242 -8.32 -4.25 -9.59
C LEU A 242 -7.31 -4.23 -10.74
N LEU A 243 -7.54 -3.38 -11.75
CA LEU A 243 -6.60 -3.21 -12.86
C LEU A 243 -5.26 -2.66 -12.37
N LEU A 244 -5.28 -1.67 -11.47
CA LEU A 244 -4.06 -1.13 -10.86
C LEU A 244 -3.31 -2.17 -10.03
N ALA A 245 -4.02 -3.09 -9.37
CA ALA A 245 -3.38 -4.17 -8.63
C ALA A 245 -2.71 -5.23 -9.53
N ALA A 246 -3.02 -5.25 -10.83
CA ALA A 246 -2.53 -6.23 -11.79
C ALA A 246 -1.35 -5.75 -12.65
N VAL A 247 -0.88 -4.52 -12.44
CA VAL A 247 0.28 -3.92 -13.11
C VAL A 247 1.40 -3.78 -12.11
#